data_AF-A0AAW0PUR2-F1
#
_entry.id   AF-A0AAW0PUR2-F1
#
_cell.length_a   1.000
_cell.length_b   1.000
_cell.length_c   1.000
_cell.angle_alpha   90.00
_cell.angle_beta   90.00
_cell.angle_gamma   90.00
#
_symmetry.space_group_name_H-M   'P 1'
#
loop_
_entity.id
_entity.type
_entity.pdbx_description
1 polymer ?
#
loop_
_entity_poly.entity_id
_entity_poly.type
_entity_poly.pdbx_seq_one_letter_code
_entity_poly.pdbx_strand_id
1 'polypeptide(L)'
;MAAAKVRALLQSCDPQLLDVCGDSDHTDAADASRMVLFLMDSRRVQKVLWRQLFVLHSMVSLMEELKSARQLLTQPSPAPPDGGARSRWKTLKLQYKTSLEETENLLRTQLQKIQQIHEKRQRLSQLLQSLHKQDAHSHTLQDALLTAHNALQRSEEQLQQLRAQAEVTAGHMIDWERIRDERLLPPRLEEKKLKPAADALAHQASTP
;
A
#
# COMPACT_ATOMS: atom_id res chain seq x y z
N MET A 1 -16.30 -47.41 -28.29
CA MET A 1 -16.48 -47.88 -29.69
C MET A 1 -16.71 -46.75 -30.70
N ALA A 2 -17.58 -45.77 -30.44
CA ALA A 2 -17.88 -44.70 -31.41
C ALA A 2 -16.67 -43.82 -31.77
N ALA A 3 -15.85 -43.43 -30.79
CA ALA A 3 -14.66 -42.60 -31.02
C ALA A 3 -13.61 -43.26 -31.93
N ALA A 4 -13.43 -44.59 -31.83
CA ALA A 4 -12.51 -45.33 -32.69
C ALA A 4 -13.01 -45.41 -34.14
N LYS A 5 -14.32 -45.59 -34.34
CA LYS A 5 -14.95 -45.59 -35.68
C LYS A 5 -14.89 -44.22 -36.35
N VAL A 6 -15.10 -43.14 -35.58
CA VAL A 6 -14.97 -41.76 -36.06
C VAL A 6 -13.51 -41.46 -36.46
N ARG A 7 -12.54 -41.93 -35.68
CA ARG A 7 -11.11 -41.77 -35.96
C ARG A 7 -10.70 -42.50 -37.25
N ALA A 8 -11.21 -43.71 -37.48
CA ALA A 8 -10.96 -44.47 -38.70
C ALA A 8 -11.57 -43.81 -39.95
N LEU A 9 -12.78 -43.25 -39.84
CA LEU A 9 -13.41 -42.49 -40.92
C LEU A 9 -12.66 -41.18 -41.25
N LEU A 10 -12.16 -40.49 -40.23
CA LEU A 10 -11.32 -39.30 -40.42
C LEU A 10 -9.99 -39.64 -41.10
N GLN A 11 -9.37 -40.77 -40.74
CA GLN A 11 -8.15 -41.26 -41.39
C GLN A 11 -8.34 -41.52 -42.90
N SER A 12 -9.50 -42.05 -43.32
CA SER A 12 -9.78 -42.32 -44.73
C SER A 12 -10.14 -41.08 -45.55
N CYS A 13 -10.72 -40.07 -44.91
CA CYS A 13 -11.28 -38.90 -45.60
C CYS A 13 -10.33 -37.69 -45.61
N ASP A 14 -9.57 -37.45 -44.54
CA ASP A 14 -8.61 -36.35 -44.43
C ASP A 14 -7.59 -36.61 -43.30
N PRO A 15 -6.45 -37.27 -43.60
CA PRO A 15 -5.48 -37.70 -42.59
C PRO A 15 -4.76 -36.55 -41.89
N GLN A 16 -4.80 -35.32 -42.45
CA GLN A 16 -4.17 -34.14 -41.86
C GLN A 16 -4.90 -33.63 -40.60
N LEU A 17 -6.06 -34.18 -40.26
CA LEU A 17 -6.83 -33.84 -39.05
C LEU A 17 -6.43 -34.64 -37.80
N LEU A 18 -5.55 -35.65 -37.92
CA LEU A 18 -5.15 -36.51 -36.79
C LEU A 18 -3.87 -36.04 -36.05
N ASP A 19 -3.09 -35.12 -36.61
CA ASP A 19 -1.68 -34.92 -36.23
C ASP A 19 -1.42 -33.83 -35.16
N VAL A 20 -2.29 -33.70 -34.15
CA VAL A 20 -2.11 -32.67 -33.11
C VAL A 20 -2.43 -33.25 -31.72
N CYS A 21 -1.58 -34.14 -31.23
CA CYS A 21 -1.46 -34.37 -29.78
C CYS A 21 -0.10 -34.99 -29.45
N GLY A 22 0.90 -34.13 -29.26
CA GLY A 22 2.17 -34.53 -28.67
C GLY A 22 2.05 -34.53 -27.14
N ASP A 23 2.18 -35.71 -26.55
CA ASP A 23 2.32 -35.92 -25.10
C ASP A 23 3.57 -35.18 -24.59
N SER A 24 3.41 -34.26 -23.64
CA SER A 24 4.53 -33.74 -22.83
C SER A 24 4.01 -33.07 -21.55
N ASP A 25 4.82 -33.03 -20.50
CA ASP A 25 4.38 -32.69 -19.15
C ASP A 25 4.27 -31.18 -18.83
N HIS A 26 3.22 -30.90 -18.05
CA HIS A 26 2.85 -29.80 -17.13
C HIS A 26 3.45 -28.38 -17.16
N THR A 27 2.54 -27.42 -17.36
CA THR A 27 2.38 -26.13 -16.63
C THR A 27 0.96 -25.62 -16.89
N ASP A 28 0.24 -25.01 -15.92
CA ASP A 28 -1.17 -24.60 -16.09
C ASP A 28 -1.42 -23.69 -17.32
N ALA A 29 -0.45 -22.84 -17.66
CA ALA A 29 -0.50 -22.01 -18.87
C ALA A 29 -0.30 -22.82 -20.16
N ALA A 30 0.52 -23.87 -20.12
CA ALA A 30 0.70 -24.82 -21.22
C ALA A 30 -0.54 -25.71 -21.40
N ASP A 31 -1.20 -26.08 -20.30
CA ASP A 31 -2.44 -26.87 -20.32
C ASP A 31 -3.61 -26.05 -20.89
N ALA A 32 -3.75 -24.77 -20.53
CA ALA A 32 -4.72 -23.88 -21.16
C ALA A 32 -4.46 -23.72 -22.66
N SER A 33 -3.20 -23.56 -23.06
CA SER A 33 -2.80 -23.42 -24.46
C SER A 33 -3.11 -24.69 -25.28
N ARG A 34 -2.82 -25.88 -24.74
CA ARG A 34 -3.19 -27.15 -25.38
C ARG A 34 -4.69 -27.34 -25.48
N MET A 35 -5.42 -26.97 -24.43
CA MET A 35 -6.88 -27.08 -24.45
C MET A 35 -7.49 -26.17 -25.52
N VAL A 36 -6.95 -24.97 -25.74
CA VAL A 36 -7.36 -24.08 -26.84
C VAL A 36 -7.10 -24.74 -28.20
N LEU A 37 -5.92 -25.31 -28.43
CA LEU A 37 -5.60 -26.01 -29.68
C LEU A 37 -6.55 -27.19 -29.92
N PHE A 38 -6.74 -28.05 -28.90
CA PHE A 38 -7.66 -29.18 -28.97
C PHE A 38 -9.10 -28.75 -29.28
N LEU A 39 -9.59 -27.67 -28.66
CA LEU A 39 -10.92 -27.12 -28.92
C LEU A 39 -11.04 -26.55 -30.34
N MET A 40 -9.99 -25.90 -30.85
CA MET A 40 -9.95 -25.40 -32.23
C MET A 40 -10.00 -26.54 -33.24
N ASP A 41 -9.23 -27.60 -33.03
CA ASP A 41 -9.21 -28.77 -33.91
C ASP A 41 -10.53 -29.54 -33.85
N SER A 42 -11.07 -29.74 -32.64
CA SER A 42 -12.39 -30.34 -32.44
C SER A 42 -13.48 -29.56 -33.18
N ARG A 43 -13.41 -28.22 -33.15
CA ARG A 43 -14.35 -27.36 -33.89
C ARG A 43 -14.17 -27.47 -35.41
N ARG A 44 -12.93 -27.61 -35.91
CA ARG A 44 -12.65 -27.82 -37.34
C ARG A 44 -13.24 -29.15 -37.80
N VAL A 45 -12.98 -30.23 -37.07
CA VAL A 45 -13.53 -31.58 -37.34
C VAL A 45 -15.05 -31.56 -37.32
N GLN A 46 -15.66 -30.99 -36.28
CA GLN A 46 -17.11 -30.90 -36.16
C GLN A 46 -17.75 -30.15 -37.33
N LYS A 47 -17.10 -29.09 -37.83
CA LYS A 47 -17.58 -28.33 -38.99
C LYS A 47 -17.56 -29.16 -40.28
N VAL A 48 -16.55 -30.01 -40.47
CA VAL A 48 -16.48 -30.92 -41.63
C VAL A 48 -17.58 -31.98 -41.52
N LEU A 49 -17.68 -32.64 -40.37
CA LEU A 49 -18.70 -33.66 -40.11
C LEU A 49 -20.12 -33.12 -40.31
N TRP A 50 -20.40 -31.90 -39.83
CA TRP A 50 -21.71 -31.27 -40.03
C TRP A 50 -22.04 -31.02 -41.50
N ARG A 51 -21.06 -30.59 -42.31
CA ARG A 51 -21.26 -30.41 -43.76
C ARG A 51 -21.55 -31.74 -44.44
N GLN A 52 -20.78 -32.77 -44.10
CA GLN A 52 -20.97 -34.12 -44.65
C GLN A 52 -22.33 -34.70 -44.27
N LEU A 53 -22.72 -34.59 -43.00
CA LEU A 53 -24.02 -35.03 -42.51
C LEU A 53 -25.16 -34.28 -43.20
N PHE A 54 -25.01 -32.96 -43.41
CA PHE A 54 -26.01 -32.16 -44.11
C PHE A 54 -26.20 -32.64 -45.56
N VAL A 55 -25.11 -32.85 -46.30
CA VAL A 55 -25.16 -33.38 -47.67
C VAL A 55 -25.83 -34.76 -47.71
N LEU A 56 -25.43 -35.66 -46.80
CA LEU A 56 -26.02 -37.00 -46.70
C LEU A 56 -27.51 -36.94 -46.39
N HIS A 57 -27.93 -36.11 -45.45
CA HIS A 57 -29.34 -35.92 -45.14
C HIS A 57 -30.10 -35.40 -46.37
N SER A 58 -29.56 -34.41 -47.08
CA SER A 58 -30.18 -33.92 -48.33
C SER A 58 -30.29 -35.00 -49.40
N MET A 59 -29.27 -35.84 -49.56
CA MET A 59 -29.30 -36.96 -50.50
C MET A 59 -30.36 -38.01 -50.10
N VAL A 60 -30.43 -38.36 -48.81
CA VAL A 60 -31.42 -39.33 -48.30
C VAL A 60 -32.84 -38.82 -48.47
N SER A 61 -33.13 -37.57 -48.08
CA SER A 61 -34.45 -36.97 -48.28
C SER A 61 -34.84 -36.94 -49.77
N LEU A 62 -33.91 -36.59 -50.65
CA LEU A 62 -34.15 -36.62 -52.10
C LEU A 62 -34.46 -38.05 -52.59
N MET A 63 -33.72 -39.05 -52.12
CA MET A 63 -33.94 -40.46 -52.49
C MET A 63 -35.27 -41.00 -51.96
N GLU A 64 -35.72 -40.56 -50.79
CA GLU A 64 -37.03 -40.93 -50.22
C GLU A 64 -38.20 -40.34 -51.01
N GLU A 65 -38.04 -39.16 -51.60
CA GLU A 65 -39.07 -38.47 -52.40
C GLU A 65 -39.16 -38.98 -53.85
N LEU A 66 -38.09 -39.59 -54.37
CA LEU A 66 -38.01 -40.06 -55.74
C LEU A 66 -38.81 -41.36 -55.93
N LYS A 67 -39.83 -41.32 -56.80
CA LYS A 67 -40.61 -42.50 -57.21
C LYS A 67 -39.91 -43.32 -58.31
N SER A 68 -38.93 -42.73 -59.01
CA SER A 68 -38.18 -43.35 -60.11
C SER A 68 -36.86 -42.63 -60.35
N ALA A 69 -35.80 -43.37 -60.67
CA ALA A 69 -34.48 -42.82 -60.99
C ALA A 69 -34.50 -41.83 -62.19
N ARG A 70 -35.48 -41.95 -63.10
CA ARG A 70 -35.63 -41.00 -64.23
C ARG A 70 -36.00 -39.58 -63.79
N GLN A 71 -36.58 -39.41 -62.60
CA GLN A 71 -36.95 -38.08 -62.08
C GLN A 71 -35.74 -37.21 -61.75
N LEU A 72 -34.59 -37.79 -61.41
CA LEU A 72 -33.33 -37.05 -61.23
C LEU A 72 -32.83 -36.37 -62.51
N LEU A 73 -33.17 -36.92 -63.68
CA LEU A 73 -32.73 -36.40 -64.98
C LEU A 73 -33.70 -35.36 -65.55
N THR A 74 -34.93 -35.27 -65.03
CA THR A 74 -35.99 -34.41 -65.56
C THR A 74 -36.48 -33.33 -64.60
N GLN A 75 -36.21 -33.44 -63.29
CA GLN A 75 -36.59 -32.39 -62.35
C GLN A 75 -35.58 -31.23 -62.35
N PRO A 76 -36.06 -29.96 -62.39
CA PRO A 76 -35.21 -28.81 -62.11
C PRO A 76 -34.72 -28.84 -60.66
N SER A 77 -33.46 -28.45 -60.45
CA SER A 77 -32.82 -28.43 -59.12
C SER A 77 -33.71 -27.73 -58.08
N PRO A 78 -33.89 -28.30 -56.87
CA PRO A 78 -34.65 -27.66 -55.81
C PRO A 78 -34.05 -26.28 -55.46
N ALA A 79 -34.93 -25.33 -55.17
CA ALA A 79 -34.53 -23.99 -54.77
C ALA A 79 -33.72 -24.05 -53.46
N PRO A 80 -32.69 -23.20 -53.31
CA PRO A 80 -31.86 -23.22 -52.11
C PRO A 80 -32.72 -22.94 -50.86
N PRO A 81 -32.46 -23.65 -49.74
CA PRO A 81 -33.22 -23.50 -48.51
C PRO A 81 -33.15 -22.06 -48.00
N ASP A 82 -34.30 -21.58 -47.53
CA ASP A 82 -34.52 -20.19 -47.16
C ASP A 82 -33.49 -19.70 -46.12
N GLY A 83 -32.87 -18.55 -46.37
CA GLY A 83 -31.62 -18.10 -45.73
C GLY A 83 -31.70 -17.77 -44.22
N GLY A 84 -32.84 -18.02 -43.57
CA GLY A 84 -33.17 -17.58 -42.22
C GLY A 84 -32.28 -18.16 -41.12
N ALA A 85 -31.89 -19.44 -41.19
CA ALA A 85 -30.99 -20.02 -40.18
C ALA A 85 -29.58 -19.40 -40.24
N ARG A 86 -29.10 -19.10 -41.46
CA ARG A 86 -27.80 -18.49 -41.69
C ARG A 86 -27.77 -17.03 -41.24
N SER A 87 -28.83 -16.25 -41.49
CA SER A 87 -28.92 -14.88 -41.01
C SER A 87 -28.95 -14.82 -39.48
N ARG A 88 -29.77 -15.66 -38.83
CA ARG A 88 -29.82 -15.78 -37.36
C ARG A 88 -28.46 -16.14 -36.75
N TRP A 89 -27.74 -17.10 -37.33
CA TRP A 89 -26.39 -17.46 -36.89
C TRP A 89 -25.40 -16.30 -37.04
N LYS A 90 -25.47 -15.53 -38.13
CA LYS A 90 -24.61 -14.35 -38.32
C LYS A 90 -24.89 -13.28 -37.27
N THR A 91 -26.15 -13.01 -36.98
CA THR A 91 -26.56 -12.07 -35.92
C THR A 91 -26.03 -12.52 -34.56
N LEU A 92 -26.23 -13.78 -34.20
CA LEU A 92 -25.75 -14.34 -32.94
C LEU A 92 -24.22 -14.29 -32.84
N LYS A 93 -23.51 -14.61 -33.94
CA LYS A 93 -22.05 -14.53 -33.98
C LYS A 93 -21.55 -13.09 -33.78
N LEU A 94 -22.24 -12.11 -34.34
CA LEU A 94 -21.90 -10.70 -34.16
C LEU A 94 -22.12 -10.29 -32.70
N GLN A 95 -23.28 -10.61 -32.12
CA GLN A 95 -23.59 -10.33 -30.72
C GLN A 95 -22.60 -10.97 -29.75
N TYR A 96 -22.20 -12.23 -30.01
CA TYR A 96 -21.19 -12.90 -29.21
C TYR A 96 -19.84 -12.16 -29.25
N LYS A 97 -19.43 -11.69 -30.44
CA LYS A 97 -18.18 -10.93 -30.58
C LYS A 97 -18.22 -9.60 -29.84
N THR A 98 -19.30 -8.84 -29.99
CA THR A 98 -19.44 -7.54 -29.32
C THR A 98 -19.48 -7.72 -27.80
N SER A 99 -20.23 -8.71 -27.31
CA SER A 99 -20.26 -9.04 -25.88
C SER A 99 -18.88 -9.46 -25.35
N LEU A 100 -18.12 -10.24 -26.13
CA LEU A 100 -16.77 -10.63 -25.76
C LEU A 100 -15.84 -9.40 -25.66
N GLU A 101 -15.87 -8.51 -26.64
CA GLU A 101 -15.12 -7.26 -26.63
C GLU A 101 -15.47 -6.37 -25.42
N GLU A 102 -16.76 -6.25 -25.08
CA GLU A 102 -17.24 -5.54 -23.88
C GLU A 102 -16.68 -6.15 -22.60
N THR A 103 -16.75 -7.48 -22.46
CA THR A 103 -16.23 -8.18 -21.27
C THR A 103 -14.71 -8.06 -21.14
N GLU A 104 -13.97 -8.12 -22.25
CA GLU A 104 -12.51 -7.90 -22.25
C GLU A 104 -12.16 -6.48 -21.83
N ASN A 105 -12.89 -5.48 -22.32
CA ASN A 105 -12.69 -4.08 -21.94
C ASN A 105 -12.98 -3.85 -20.45
N LEU A 106 -14.04 -4.47 -19.94
CA LEU A 106 -14.35 -4.43 -18.50
C LEU A 106 -13.24 -5.07 -17.68
N LEU A 107 -12.76 -6.25 -18.08
CA LEU A 107 -11.65 -6.93 -17.40
C LEU A 107 -10.37 -6.08 -17.39
N ARG A 108 -10.00 -5.47 -18.52
CA ARG A 108 -8.84 -4.54 -18.60
C ARG A 108 -9.00 -3.37 -17.63
N THR A 109 -10.19 -2.77 -17.59
CA THR A 109 -10.50 -1.66 -16.69
C THR A 109 -10.41 -2.07 -15.22
N GLN A 110 -10.93 -3.24 -14.87
CA GLN A 110 -10.86 -3.76 -13.49
C GLN A 110 -9.41 -4.06 -13.08
N LEU A 111 -8.61 -4.66 -13.97
CA LEU A 111 -7.19 -4.90 -13.71
C LEU A 111 -6.43 -3.60 -13.45
N GLN A 112 -6.68 -2.56 -14.24
CA GLN A 112 -6.10 -1.23 -14.01
C GLN A 112 -6.49 -0.64 -12.65
N LYS A 113 -7.77 -0.77 -12.25
CA LYS A 113 -8.23 -0.32 -10.92
C LYS A 113 -7.54 -1.08 -9.79
N ILE A 114 -7.37 -2.39 -9.92
CA ILE A 114 -6.66 -3.22 -8.94
C ILE A 114 -5.19 -2.76 -8.80
N GLN A 115 -4.52 -2.50 -9.92
CA GLN A 115 -3.16 -1.97 -9.93
C GLN A 115 -3.07 -0.61 -9.21
N GLN A 116 -4.00 0.31 -9.49
CA GLN A 116 -4.05 1.60 -8.79
C GLN A 116 -4.29 1.46 -7.29
N ILE A 117 -5.15 0.52 -6.87
CA ILE A 117 -5.37 0.23 -5.45
C ILE A 117 -4.08 -0.29 -4.80
N HIS A 118 -3.35 -1.18 -5.49
CA HIS A 118 -2.09 -1.72 -5.01
C HIS A 118 -1.04 -0.62 -4.81
N GLU A 119 -0.86 0.27 -5.78
CA GLU A 119 0.04 1.42 -5.68
C GLU A 119 -0.31 2.34 -4.51
N LYS A 120 -1.61 2.67 -4.35
CA LYS A 120 -2.09 3.49 -3.23
C LYS A 120 -1.80 2.83 -1.89
N ARG A 121 -2.03 1.51 -1.78
CA ARG A 121 -1.74 0.74 -0.57
C ARG A 121 -0.25 0.73 -0.23
N GLN A 122 0.61 0.61 -1.25
CA GLN A 122 2.06 0.67 -1.05
C GLN A 122 2.49 2.05 -0.52
N ARG A 123 1.99 3.14 -1.12
CA ARG A 123 2.27 4.51 -0.65
C ARG A 123 1.79 4.73 0.78
N LEU A 124 0.57 4.29 1.12
CA LEU A 124 0.05 4.37 2.49
C LEU A 124 0.91 3.59 3.48
N SER A 125 1.38 2.41 3.10
CA SER A 125 2.27 1.60 3.95
C SER A 125 3.60 2.30 4.21
N GLN A 126 4.18 2.95 3.20
CA GLN A 126 5.40 3.76 3.35
C GLN A 126 5.18 4.96 4.27
N LEU A 127 4.05 5.67 4.10
CA LEU A 127 3.70 6.81 4.96
C LEU A 127 3.51 6.37 6.42
N LEU A 128 2.80 5.27 6.68
CA LEU A 128 2.64 4.72 8.03
C LEU A 128 3.98 4.36 8.68
N GLN A 129 4.90 3.75 7.92
CA GLN A 129 6.24 3.47 8.42
C GLN A 129 7.01 4.76 8.75
N SER A 130 6.90 5.80 7.92
CA SER A 130 7.55 7.09 8.18
C SER A 130 6.99 7.77 9.44
N LEU A 131 5.68 7.72 9.63
CA LEU A 131 5.00 8.29 10.79
C LEU A 131 5.41 7.56 12.06
N HIS A 132 5.47 6.23 12.04
CA HIS A 132 5.91 5.45 13.20
C HIS A 132 7.37 5.74 13.58
N LYS A 133 8.25 5.95 12.60
CA LYS A 133 9.64 6.39 12.86
C LYS A 133 9.69 7.78 13.48
N GLN A 134 8.87 8.70 13.00
CA GLN A 134 8.80 10.06 13.53
C GLN A 134 8.27 10.06 14.98
N ASP A 135 7.27 9.23 15.27
CA ASP A 135 6.70 9.09 16.61
C ASP A 135 7.74 8.53 17.61
N ALA A 136 8.45 7.46 17.21
CA ALA A 136 9.55 6.91 18.01
C ALA A 136 10.67 7.93 18.25
N HIS A 137 11.00 8.75 17.24
CA HIS A 137 11.98 9.81 17.38
C HIS A 137 11.51 10.91 18.34
N SER A 138 10.23 11.28 18.27
CA SER A 138 9.62 12.26 19.19
C SER A 138 9.69 11.79 20.64
N HIS A 139 9.36 10.52 20.91
CA HIS A 139 9.50 9.95 22.26
C HIS A 139 10.95 9.98 22.75
N THR A 140 11.90 9.61 21.88
CA THR A 140 13.34 9.66 22.22
C THR A 140 13.80 11.07 22.57
N LEU A 141 13.34 12.08 21.82
CA LEU A 141 13.63 13.49 22.11
C LEU A 141 13.00 13.94 23.43
N GLN A 142 11.77 13.50 23.71
CA GLN A 142 11.09 13.83 24.97
C GLN A 142 11.84 13.26 26.18
N ASP A 143 12.31 12.01 26.09
CA ASP A 143 13.13 11.40 27.13
C ASP A 143 14.47 12.15 27.31
N ALA A 144 15.13 12.50 26.20
CA ALA A 144 16.35 13.29 26.24
C ALA A 144 16.14 14.67 26.90
N LEU A 145 15.04 15.36 26.60
CA LEU A 145 14.70 16.64 27.23
C LEU A 145 14.46 16.48 28.74
N LEU A 146 13.75 15.45 29.16
CA LEU A 146 13.52 15.17 30.59
C LEU A 146 14.84 14.89 31.32
N THR A 147 15.73 14.10 30.72
CA THR A 147 17.06 13.85 31.32
C THR A 147 17.91 15.11 31.42
N ALA A 148 17.92 15.95 30.38
CA ALA A 148 18.64 17.23 30.39
C ALA A 148 18.06 18.19 31.44
N HIS A 149 16.73 18.27 31.57
CA HIS A 149 16.07 19.09 32.58
C HIS A 149 16.44 18.65 34.00
N ASN A 150 16.39 17.35 34.29
CA ASN A 150 16.78 16.81 35.59
C ASN A 150 18.26 17.06 35.90
N ALA A 151 19.14 16.99 34.89
CA ALA A 151 20.55 17.31 35.05
C ALA A 151 20.77 18.80 35.35
N LEU A 152 20.02 19.68 34.68
CA LEU A 152 20.07 21.13 34.92
C LEU A 152 19.62 21.46 36.36
N GLN A 153 18.50 20.91 36.82
CA GLN A 153 18.02 21.12 38.19
C GLN A 153 19.07 20.71 39.23
N ARG A 154 19.68 19.53 39.07
CA ARG A 154 20.76 19.09 39.96
C ARG A 154 21.96 20.04 39.95
N SER A 155 22.32 20.56 38.77
CA SER A 155 23.39 21.56 38.66
C SER A 155 23.02 22.87 39.35
N GLU A 156 21.76 23.32 39.26
CA GLU A 156 21.28 24.53 39.94
C GLU A 156 21.31 24.36 41.47
N GLU A 157 20.87 23.21 41.97
CA GLU A 157 20.96 22.87 43.40
C GLU A 157 22.41 22.88 43.89
N GLN A 158 23.34 22.28 43.12
CA GLN A 158 24.77 22.29 43.44
C GLN A 158 25.34 23.70 43.43
N LEU A 159 24.96 24.55 42.46
CA LEU A 159 25.38 25.95 42.41
C LEU A 159 24.86 26.75 43.60
N GLN A 160 23.62 26.54 44.02
CA GLN A 160 23.06 27.19 45.21
C GLN A 160 23.81 26.77 46.47
N GLN A 161 24.13 25.47 46.61
CA GLN A 161 24.92 24.97 47.73
C GLN A 161 26.32 25.59 47.77
N LEU A 162 27.02 25.62 46.62
CA LEU A 162 28.34 26.23 46.53
C LEU A 162 28.32 27.74 46.80
N ARG A 163 27.29 28.46 46.33
CA ARG A 163 27.12 29.89 46.65
C ARG A 163 26.92 30.12 48.15
N ALA A 164 26.06 29.34 48.80
CA ALA A 164 25.85 29.44 50.23
C ALA A 164 27.14 29.15 51.02
N GLN A 165 27.91 28.13 50.62
CA GLN A 165 29.22 27.84 51.21
C GLN A 165 30.20 29.00 51.02
N ALA A 166 30.26 29.59 49.81
CA ALA A 166 31.11 30.73 49.52
C ALA A 166 30.74 31.94 50.38
N GLU A 167 29.44 32.27 50.52
CA GLU A 167 28.95 33.36 51.37
C GLU A 167 29.34 33.15 52.84
N VAL A 168 29.19 31.93 53.37
CA VAL A 168 29.62 31.59 54.73
C VAL A 168 31.12 31.80 54.90
N THR A 169 31.94 31.30 53.95
CA THR A 169 33.40 31.48 54.02
C THR A 169 33.82 32.95 53.91
N ALA A 170 33.14 33.74 53.07
CA ALA A 170 33.38 35.17 52.96
C ALA A 170 33.00 35.91 54.26
N GLY A 171 31.88 35.54 54.90
CA GLY A 171 31.49 36.05 56.21
C GLY A 171 32.56 35.78 57.27
N HIS A 172 33.06 34.54 57.34
CA HIS A 172 34.17 34.20 58.23
C HIS A 172 35.43 35.03 57.95
N MET A 173 35.79 35.27 56.68
CA MET A 173 36.93 36.11 56.34
C MET A 173 36.76 37.56 56.82
N ILE A 174 35.57 38.14 56.65
CA ILE A 174 35.25 39.50 57.14
C ILE A 174 35.36 39.57 58.66
N ASP A 175 34.84 38.57 59.38
CA ASP A 175 34.96 38.50 60.83
C ASP A 175 36.43 38.42 61.28
N TRP A 176 37.25 37.61 60.59
CA TRP A 176 38.69 37.52 60.84
C TRP A 176 39.43 38.84 60.57
N GLU A 177 39.08 39.54 59.50
CA GLU A 177 39.62 40.87 59.18
C GLU A 177 39.24 41.89 60.25
N ARG A 178 37.98 41.93 60.69
CA ARG A 178 37.53 42.80 61.78
C ARG A 178 38.32 42.55 63.07
N ILE A 179 38.47 41.29 63.47
CA ILE A 179 39.23 40.92 64.68
C ILE A 179 40.69 41.36 64.56
N ARG A 180 41.28 41.25 63.37
CA ARG A 180 42.65 41.71 63.11
C ARG A 180 42.75 43.22 63.25
N ASP A 181 41.83 43.97 62.66
CA ASP A 181 41.81 45.44 62.70
C ASP A 181 41.59 45.98 64.12
N GLU A 182 40.68 45.37 64.89
CA GLU A 182 40.45 45.69 66.30
C GLU A 182 41.71 45.49 67.17
N ARG A 183 42.53 44.50 66.85
CA ARG A 183 43.81 44.24 67.54
C ARG A 183 44.95 45.16 67.12
N LEU A 184 44.84 45.80 65.95
CA LEU A 184 45.87 46.70 65.40
C LEU A 184 45.57 48.20 65.62
N LEU A 185 44.38 48.56 66.11
CA LEU A 185 44.03 49.93 66.51
C LEU A 185 44.50 50.22 67.96
N PRO A 186 45.27 51.30 68.21
CA PRO A 186 45.73 51.63 69.57
C PRO A 186 44.57 52.07 70.47
N PRO A 187 44.63 51.82 71.79
CA PRO A 187 43.51 52.08 72.70
C PRO A 187 43.22 53.57 72.79
N ARG A 188 42.01 53.98 72.38
CA ARG A 188 41.45 55.28 72.74
C ARG A 188 41.31 55.32 74.26
N LEU A 189 42.11 56.16 74.90
CA LEU A 189 42.03 56.45 76.32
C LEU A 189 40.63 56.98 76.66
N GLU A 190 39.88 56.19 77.44
CA GLU A 190 38.72 56.63 78.19
C GLU A 190 39.16 57.64 79.26
N GLU A 191 38.93 58.93 79.05
CA GLU A 191 39.01 59.94 80.11
C GLU A 191 37.73 59.92 80.97
N LYS A 192 37.83 59.31 82.15
CA LYS A 192 36.88 59.51 83.25
C LYS A 192 37.48 60.46 84.31
N LYS A 193 36.72 61.54 84.56
CA LYS A 193 36.57 62.35 85.79
C LYS A 193 37.61 63.43 86.10
N LEU A 194 37.16 64.70 86.11
CA LEU A 194 37.33 65.63 87.24
C LEU A 194 36.36 66.84 87.11
N LYS A 195 35.43 66.97 88.07
CA LYS A 195 34.83 68.22 88.58
C LYS A 195 35.21 68.24 90.08
N PRO A 196 35.37 69.39 90.80
CA PRO A 196 34.48 70.57 90.72
C PRO A 196 35.11 71.97 91.01
N ALA A 197 34.21 72.98 90.97
CA ALA A 197 34.20 74.26 91.71
C ALA A 197 35.02 75.47 91.19
N ALA A 198 34.31 76.53 90.74
CA ALA A 198 34.15 77.78 91.51
C ALA A 198 33.39 78.85 90.67
N ASP A 199 32.18 79.17 91.14
CA ASP A 199 31.64 80.52 91.33
C ASP A 199 31.64 81.60 90.21
N ALA A 200 30.41 82.01 89.92
CA ALA A 200 29.89 83.38 90.09
C ALA A 200 29.47 84.17 88.84
N LEU A 201 28.23 84.67 88.96
CA LEU A 201 27.56 85.77 88.27
C LEU A 201 27.01 85.48 86.87
N ALA A 202 25.79 85.87 86.49
CA ALA A 202 24.61 86.35 87.20
C ALA A 202 23.51 86.56 86.15
N HIS A 203 22.25 86.40 86.55
CA HIS A 203 21.05 87.08 86.03
C HIS A 203 20.62 86.78 84.57
N GLN A 204 19.56 85.98 84.39
CA GLN A 204 18.14 86.40 84.34
C GLN A 204 17.71 86.95 82.98
N ALA A 205 16.73 86.27 82.38
CA ALA A 205 15.44 86.79 81.89
C ALA A 205 14.97 85.88 80.73
N SER A 206 14.08 84.93 80.99
CA SER A 206 12.62 85.09 80.90
C SER A 206 12.15 85.37 79.46
N THR A 207 11.66 84.29 78.83
CA THR A 207 10.36 84.12 78.16
C THR A 207 9.35 85.27 78.28
N PRO A 208 8.28 85.32 77.44
CA PRO A 208 7.73 84.25 76.59
C PRO A 208 7.59 84.57 75.09
#